data_AF-A0A522HI24-F1
#
_entry.id   AF-A0A522HI24-F1
#
_cell.length_a   1.000
_cell.length_b   1.000
_cell.length_c   1.000
_cell.angle_alpha   90.00
_cell.angle_beta   90.00
_cell.angle_gamma   90.00
#
_symmetry.space_group_name_H-M   'P 1'
#
loop_
_entity.id
_entity.type
_entity.pdbx_description
1 polymer ?
#
loop_
_entity_poly.entity_id
_entity_poly.type
_entity_poly.pdbx_seq_one_letter_code
_entity_poly.pdbx_strand_id
1 'polypeptide(L)'
;MRKVATVTIDAEGRDKGKVFVLTEMGAYQSEEWAGKAIFAMMNAGVEIPDNIADAGLAGLSAIGIKALTKVSFEAAKPLMDEMLGCVQIQPSPNVTRALISDDIEEVATLIRLRKEVLSLHLDFFTVAGASTSAPAKTKTHG
;
A
#
# COMPACT_ATOMS: atom_id res chain seq x y z
N MET A 1 16.09 -5.56 -6.42
CA MET A 1 15.93 -5.68 -4.95
C MET A 1 14.57 -5.13 -4.59
N ARG A 2 13.86 -5.71 -3.61
CA ARG A 2 12.53 -5.22 -3.18
C ARG A 2 12.66 -4.00 -2.29
N LYS A 3 11.66 -3.11 -2.31
CA LYS A 3 11.62 -1.98 -1.38
C LYS A 3 11.39 -2.49 0.04
N VAL A 4 12.03 -1.83 0.99
CA VAL A 4 11.89 -2.10 2.42
C VAL A 4 11.65 -0.79 3.15
N ALA A 5 10.69 -0.79 4.07
CA ALA A 5 10.40 0.35 4.95
C ALA A 5 10.46 -0.09 6.42
N THR A 6 10.91 0.79 7.30
CA THR A 6 10.86 0.58 8.76
C THR A 6 9.87 1.56 9.35
N VAL A 7 8.93 1.03 10.15
CA VAL A 7 7.86 1.80 10.78
C VAL A 7 7.98 1.64 12.29
N THR A 8 8.20 2.75 12.99
CA THR A 8 8.15 2.81 14.45
C THR A 8 6.81 3.42 14.87
N ILE A 9 6.12 2.78 15.81
CA ILE A 9 4.87 3.32 16.37
C ILE A 9 5.20 4.38 17.41
N ASP A 10 4.83 5.62 17.15
CA ASP A 10 5.05 6.79 18.01
C ASP A 10 3.82 7.14 18.85
N ALA A 11 2.63 6.78 18.37
CA ALA A 11 1.36 6.98 19.05
C ALA A 11 1.36 6.34 20.45
N GLU A 12 0.75 7.02 21.42
CA GLU A 12 0.52 6.47 22.77
C GLU A 12 -0.35 5.21 22.72
N GLY A 13 -0.01 4.23 23.57
CA GLY A 13 -0.72 2.94 23.64
C GLY A 13 0.23 1.78 23.87
N ARG A 14 -0.32 0.55 23.83
CA ARG A 14 0.46 -0.68 24.11
C ARG A 14 1.49 -1.00 23.03
N ASP A 15 1.27 -0.50 21.82
CA ASP A 15 2.18 -0.69 20.70
C ASP A 15 3.28 0.38 20.59
N LYS A 16 3.28 1.41 21.45
CA LYS A 16 4.25 2.50 21.37
C LYS A 16 5.69 1.97 21.46
N GLY A 17 6.53 2.40 20.52
CA GLY A 17 7.92 1.98 20.38
C GLY A 17 8.13 0.66 19.66
N LYS A 18 7.07 -0.12 19.35
CA LYS A 18 7.20 -1.31 18.51
C LYS A 18 7.69 -0.90 17.12
N VAL A 19 8.62 -1.69 16.57
CA VAL A 19 9.25 -1.47 15.27
C VAL A 19 8.84 -2.58 14.33
N PHE A 20 8.39 -2.21 13.13
CA PHE A 20 7.98 -3.13 12.08
C PHE A 20 8.82 -2.91 10.82
N VAL A 21 9.18 -4.00 10.16
CA VAL A 21 9.91 -4.01 8.89
C VAL A 21 8.96 -4.50 7.81
N LEU A 22 8.72 -3.67 6.81
CA LEU A 22 7.80 -3.94 5.70
C LEU A 22 8.60 -4.23 4.45
N THR A 23 8.29 -5.31 3.75
CA THR A 23 8.91 -5.68 2.47
C THR A 23 7.86 -5.76 1.38
N GLU A 24 8.13 -5.13 0.22
CA GLU A 24 7.26 -5.15 -0.95
C GLU A 24 7.02 -6.60 -1.45
N MET A 25 5.77 -6.93 -1.87
CA MET A 25 5.28 -8.19 -2.46
C MET A 25 5.83 -8.43 -3.84
N GLY A 26 6.31 -9.64 -4.21
CA GLY A 26 6.96 -9.92 -5.52
C GLY A 26 6.19 -9.36 -6.73
N ALA A 27 6.81 -9.17 -7.91
CA ALA A 27 6.07 -8.64 -9.08
C ALA A 27 4.80 -9.47 -9.40
N TYR A 28 4.94 -10.79 -9.47
CA TYR A 28 3.81 -11.72 -9.64
C TYR A 28 2.78 -11.65 -8.51
N GLN A 29 3.24 -11.58 -7.26
CA GLN A 29 2.35 -11.46 -6.10
C GLN A 29 1.59 -10.11 -6.10
N SER A 30 2.27 -9.03 -6.48
CA SER A 30 1.68 -7.69 -6.58
C SER A 30 0.61 -7.64 -7.67
N GLU A 31 0.87 -8.23 -8.84
CA GLU A 31 -0.10 -8.36 -9.92
C GLU A 31 -1.33 -9.16 -9.47
N GLU A 32 -1.11 -10.32 -8.84
CA GLU A 32 -2.19 -11.16 -8.35
C GLU A 32 -3.03 -10.44 -7.29
N TRP A 33 -2.39 -9.80 -6.30
CA TRP A 33 -3.07 -9.03 -5.25
C TRP A 33 -3.86 -7.85 -5.84
N ALA A 34 -3.26 -7.08 -6.75
CA ALA A 34 -3.91 -5.94 -7.38
C ALA A 34 -5.11 -6.39 -8.25
N GLY A 35 -4.95 -7.47 -9.01
CA GLY A 35 -6.02 -8.08 -9.79
C GLY A 35 -7.18 -8.49 -8.90
N LYS A 36 -6.94 -9.27 -7.84
CA LYS A 36 -7.97 -9.67 -6.87
C LYS A 36 -8.70 -8.45 -6.28
N ALA A 37 -7.98 -7.38 -5.93
CA ALA A 37 -8.57 -6.16 -5.40
C ALA A 37 -9.46 -5.44 -6.42
N ILE A 38 -9.01 -5.28 -7.66
CA ILE A 38 -9.77 -4.65 -8.74
C ILE A 38 -11.04 -5.44 -9.06
N PHE A 39 -10.92 -6.76 -9.23
CA PHE A 39 -12.08 -7.62 -9.52
C PHE A 39 -13.08 -7.63 -8.35
N ALA A 40 -12.62 -7.63 -7.10
CA ALA A 40 -13.51 -7.52 -5.94
C ALA A 40 -14.31 -6.20 -5.94
N MET A 41 -13.66 -5.09 -6.27
CA MET A 41 -14.32 -3.78 -6.40
C MET A 41 -15.34 -3.76 -7.54
N MET A 42 -14.97 -4.26 -8.73
CA MET A 42 -15.87 -4.33 -9.89
C MET A 42 -17.11 -5.19 -9.59
N ASN A 43 -16.93 -6.37 -8.99
CA ASN A 43 -18.02 -7.26 -8.61
C ASN A 43 -18.96 -6.64 -7.55
N ALA A 44 -18.43 -5.75 -6.71
CA ALA A 44 -19.21 -4.99 -5.74
C ALA A 44 -19.92 -3.76 -6.37
N GLY A 45 -19.83 -3.55 -7.69
CA GLY A 45 -20.43 -2.40 -8.37
C GLY A 45 -19.72 -1.08 -8.06
N VAL A 46 -18.42 -1.12 -7.76
CA VAL A 46 -17.58 0.07 -7.68
C VAL A 46 -17.15 0.43 -9.11
N GLU A 47 -17.44 1.65 -9.54
CA GLU A 47 -16.99 2.16 -10.82
C GLU A 47 -15.49 2.48 -10.74
N ILE A 48 -14.71 1.85 -11.61
CA ILE A 48 -13.26 2.07 -11.73
C ILE A 48 -13.04 3.03 -12.91
N PRO A 49 -12.50 4.24 -12.70
CA PRO A 49 -12.21 5.17 -13.77
C PRO A 49 -11.15 4.60 -14.73
N ASP A 50 -11.34 4.81 -16.03
CA ASP A 50 -10.41 4.34 -17.08
C ASP A 50 -8.98 4.88 -16.89
N ASN A 51 -8.85 6.07 -16.28
CA ASN A 51 -7.58 6.72 -16.01
C ASN A 51 -6.97 6.37 -14.64
N ILE A 52 -7.44 5.32 -13.96
CA ILE A 52 -6.92 4.98 -12.62
C ILE A 52 -5.41 4.70 -12.61
N ALA A 53 -4.89 4.12 -13.69
CA ALA A 53 -3.46 3.90 -13.88
C ALA A 53 -2.67 5.22 -13.96
N ASP A 54 -3.27 6.26 -14.57
CA ASP A 54 -2.69 7.59 -14.71
C ASP A 54 -2.90 8.46 -13.47
N ALA A 55 -4.01 8.24 -12.74
CA ALA A 55 -4.40 9.00 -11.56
C ALA A 55 -3.66 8.57 -10.27
N GLY A 56 -3.01 7.41 -10.30
CA GLY A 56 -2.17 6.93 -9.22
C GLY A 56 -2.86 6.83 -7.86
N LEU A 57 -2.14 7.14 -6.78
CA LEU A 57 -2.67 7.07 -5.41
C LEU A 57 -3.87 8.01 -5.19
N ALA A 58 -3.96 9.13 -5.91
CA ALA A 58 -5.10 10.04 -5.83
C ALA A 58 -6.39 9.40 -6.38
N GLY A 59 -6.28 8.67 -7.50
CA GLY A 59 -7.39 7.88 -8.05
C GLY A 59 -7.84 6.75 -7.12
N LEU A 60 -6.90 6.07 -6.48
CA LEU A 60 -7.18 5.02 -5.50
C LEU A 60 -7.80 5.57 -4.19
N SER A 61 -7.47 6.78 -3.78
CA SER A 61 -7.98 7.38 -2.54
C SER A 61 -9.49 7.66 -2.57
N ALA A 62 -10.02 8.13 -3.70
CA ALA A 62 -11.45 8.39 -3.90
C ALA A 62 -12.27 7.09 -4.03
N ILE A 63 -11.65 6.04 -4.55
CA ILE A 63 -12.24 4.71 -4.72
C ILE A 63 -12.20 3.95 -3.39
N GLY A 64 -11.13 4.09 -2.60
CA GLY A 64 -10.92 3.34 -1.36
C GLY A 64 -12.06 3.49 -0.35
N ILE A 65 -12.56 4.70 -0.10
CA ILE A 65 -13.66 4.91 0.86
C ILE A 65 -14.99 4.37 0.31
N LYS A 66 -15.27 4.53 -0.98
CA LYS A 66 -16.49 3.98 -1.61
C LYS A 66 -16.45 2.45 -1.68
N ALA A 67 -15.28 1.87 -1.93
CA ALA A 67 -15.07 0.43 -1.95
C ALA A 67 -15.37 -0.20 -0.58
N LEU A 68 -14.99 0.46 0.52
CA LEU A 68 -15.34 0.01 1.88
C LEU A 68 -16.86 -0.09 2.13
N THR A 69 -17.70 0.64 1.37
CA THR A 69 -19.16 0.57 1.53
C THR A 69 -19.82 -0.57 0.75
N LYS A 70 -19.13 -1.14 -0.24
CA LYS A 70 -19.71 -2.13 -1.17
C LYS A 70 -19.01 -3.48 -1.16
N VAL A 71 -17.69 -3.51 -0.98
CA VAL A 71 -16.92 -4.75 -0.96
C VAL A 71 -17.22 -5.51 0.33
N SER A 72 -17.65 -6.77 0.20
CA SER A 72 -17.95 -7.60 1.37
C SER A 72 -16.66 -7.91 2.15
N PHE A 73 -16.80 -8.16 3.45
CA PHE A 73 -15.66 -8.50 4.28
C PHE A 73 -14.99 -9.80 3.80
N GLU A 74 -15.75 -10.77 3.33
CA GLU A 74 -15.26 -12.06 2.81
C GLU A 74 -14.36 -11.87 1.58
N ALA A 75 -14.70 -10.93 0.69
CA ALA A 75 -13.87 -10.59 -0.46
C ALA A 75 -12.62 -9.78 -0.06
N ALA A 76 -12.75 -8.90 0.94
CA ALA A 76 -11.66 -8.00 1.35
C ALA A 76 -10.66 -8.66 2.31
N LYS A 77 -11.10 -9.58 3.18
CA LYS A 77 -10.27 -10.24 4.19
C LYS A 77 -9.01 -10.91 3.63
N PRO A 78 -9.06 -11.75 2.58
CA PRO A 78 -7.83 -12.39 2.07
C PRO A 78 -6.80 -11.37 1.57
N LEU A 79 -7.26 -10.27 0.95
CA LEU A 79 -6.38 -9.17 0.52
C LEU A 79 -5.75 -8.45 1.73
N MET A 80 -6.54 -8.25 2.79
CA MET A 80 -6.08 -7.62 4.03
C MET A 80 -5.11 -8.49 4.82
N ASP A 81 -5.29 -9.81 4.79
CA ASP A 81 -4.39 -10.77 5.41
C ASP A 81 -3.08 -10.84 4.62
N GLU A 82 -3.15 -10.85 3.28
CA GLU A 82 -1.97 -10.87 2.42
C GLU A 82 -1.10 -9.61 2.61
N MET A 83 -1.70 -8.43 2.81
CA MET A 83 -0.96 -7.22 3.18
C MET A 83 -0.14 -7.39 4.46
N LEU A 84 -0.64 -8.12 5.47
CA LEU A 84 0.13 -8.38 6.69
C LEU A 84 1.28 -9.37 6.47
N GLY A 85 1.23 -10.17 5.41
CA GLY A 85 2.36 -11.01 4.98
C GLY A 85 3.61 -10.20 4.60
N CYS A 86 3.46 -8.92 4.26
CA CYS A 86 4.57 -8.00 4.03
C CYS A 86 5.25 -7.52 5.31
N VAL A 87 4.66 -7.76 6.48
CA VAL A 87 5.05 -7.13 7.75
C VAL A 87 5.78 -8.12 8.64
N GLN A 88 6.93 -7.69 9.13
CA GLN A 88 7.71 -8.34 10.17
C GLN A 88 7.84 -7.42 11.38
N ILE A 89 8.02 -7.98 12.58
CA ILE A 89 8.34 -7.21 13.79
C ILE A 89 9.85 -7.30 14.08
N GLN A 90 10.40 -6.20 14.58
CA GLN A 90 11.78 -6.08 15.05
C GLN A 90 11.79 -5.76 16.55
N PRO A 91 11.65 -6.77 17.44
CA PRO A 91 11.61 -6.54 18.89
C PRO A 91 12.96 -6.11 19.48
N SER A 92 14.06 -6.32 18.75
CA SER A 92 15.39 -5.81 19.11
C SER A 92 16.20 -5.53 17.85
N PRO A 93 17.28 -4.73 17.90
CA PRO A 93 18.03 -4.32 16.71
C PRO A 93 18.52 -5.46 15.82
N ASN A 94 18.79 -6.64 16.39
CA ASN A 94 19.36 -7.79 15.68
C ASN A 94 18.34 -8.90 15.38
N VAL A 95 17.06 -8.70 15.70
CA VAL A 95 16.03 -9.72 15.52
C VAL A 95 14.89 -9.15 14.70
N THR A 96 14.68 -9.71 13.51
CA THR A 96 13.50 -9.45 12.68
C THR A 96 12.83 -10.78 12.39
N ARG A 97 11.52 -10.87 12.63
CA ARG A 97 10.75 -12.10 12.42
C ARG A 97 9.34 -11.82 11.93
N ALA A 98 8.69 -12.85 11.38
CA ALA A 98 7.28 -12.78 11.02
C ALA A 98 6.41 -12.37 12.22
N LEU A 99 5.29 -11.69 11.93
CA LEU A 99 4.27 -11.37 12.91
C LEU A 99 3.60 -12.62 13.46
N ILE A 100 3.27 -12.55 14.75
CA ILE A 100 2.26 -13.40 15.39
C ILE A 100 1.10 -12.51 15.86
N SER A 101 -0.06 -13.12 16.15
CA SER A 101 -1.28 -12.39 16.52
C SER A 101 -1.08 -11.40 17.66
N ASP A 102 -0.27 -11.77 18.64
CA ASP A 102 -0.12 -11.04 19.90
C ASP A 102 0.92 -9.91 19.82
N ASP A 103 1.62 -9.77 18.68
CA ASP A 103 2.59 -8.71 18.49
C ASP A 103 1.95 -7.31 18.38
N ILE A 104 0.71 -7.25 17.90
CA ILE A 104 -0.02 -6.01 17.67
C ILE A 104 -1.22 -5.98 18.60
N GLU A 105 -1.26 -4.99 19.48
CA GLU A 105 -2.28 -4.89 20.51
C GLU A 105 -3.34 -3.84 20.19
N GLU A 106 -3.05 -2.89 19.30
CA GLU A 106 -3.95 -1.79 18.95
C GLU A 106 -4.45 -1.92 17.51
N VAL A 107 -5.77 -1.76 17.31
CA VAL A 107 -6.39 -1.75 15.97
C VAL A 107 -5.83 -0.62 15.10
N ALA A 108 -5.50 0.52 15.71
CA ALA A 108 -4.89 1.64 15.01
C ALA A 108 -3.54 1.26 14.37
N THR A 109 -2.74 0.42 15.03
CA THR A 109 -1.47 -0.10 14.50
C THR A 109 -1.71 -0.98 13.27
N LEU A 110 -2.72 -1.87 13.31
CA LEU A 110 -3.10 -2.69 12.15
C LEU A 110 -3.49 -1.84 10.93
N ILE A 111 -4.24 -0.76 11.14
CA ILE A 111 -4.65 0.16 10.08
C ILE A 111 -3.44 0.95 9.55
N ARG A 112 -2.59 1.45 10.46
CA ARG A 112 -1.36 2.17 10.12
C ARG A 112 -0.43 1.32 9.25
N LEU A 113 -0.20 0.06 9.63
CA LEU A 113 0.68 -0.85 8.90
C LEU A 113 0.11 -1.18 7.51
N ARG A 114 -1.19 -1.41 7.38
CA ARG A 114 -1.82 -1.61 6.05
C ARG A 114 -1.67 -0.39 5.16
N LYS A 115 -1.82 0.82 5.71
CA LYS A 115 -1.57 2.06 4.97
C LYS A 115 -0.12 2.14 4.49
N GLU A 116 0.86 1.80 5.32
CA GLU A 116 2.27 1.78 4.94
C GLU A 116 2.59 0.72 3.89
N VAL A 117 1.99 -0.46 4.00
CA VAL A 117 2.10 -1.51 2.97
C VAL A 117 1.54 -0.97 1.65
N LEU A 118 0.35 -0.36 1.65
CA LEU A 118 -0.21 0.24 0.43
C LEU A 118 0.71 1.33 -0.15
N SER A 119 1.24 2.24 0.67
CA SER A 119 2.20 3.25 0.21
C SER A 119 3.41 2.60 -0.47
N LEU A 120 4.03 1.62 0.19
CA LEU A 120 5.21 0.91 -0.33
C LEU A 120 5.00 0.35 -1.75
N HIS A 121 3.81 -0.20 -1.99
CA HIS A 121 3.41 -0.76 -3.29
C HIS A 121 2.98 0.32 -4.28
N LEU A 122 2.41 1.44 -3.84
CA LEU A 122 1.83 2.46 -4.72
C LEU A 122 2.78 3.65 -4.99
N ASP A 123 3.94 3.72 -4.33
CA ASP A 123 4.94 4.79 -4.48
C ASP A 123 5.44 4.98 -5.94
N PHE A 124 5.28 3.99 -6.81
CA PHE A 124 5.64 4.17 -8.23
C PHE A 124 4.64 5.08 -8.98
N PHE A 125 3.39 5.14 -8.52
CA PHE A 125 2.37 6.02 -9.08
C PHE A 125 2.59 7.50 -8.70
N THR A 126 3.34 7.79 -7.64
CA THR A 126 3.67 9.18 -7.26
C THR A 126 4.83 9.74 -8.08
N VAL A 127 5.67 8.90 -8.69
CA VAL A 127 6.85 9.33 -9.47
C VAL A 127 6.50 9.63 -10.94
N ALA A 128 5.50 8.95 -11.52
CA ALA A 128 5.11 9.15 -12.93
C ALA A 128 4.57 10.58 -13.22
N GLY A 129 4.01 11.28 -12.22
CA GLY A 129 3.55 12.66 -12.36
C GLY A 129 4.66 13.73 -12.45
N ALA A 130 5.91 13.36 -12.18
CA ALA A 130 7.06 14.28 -12.19
C ALA A 130 7.89 14.24 -13.49
N SER A 131 7.53 13.42 -14.48
CA SER A 131 8.25 13.35 -15.75
C SER A 131 7.81 14.49 -16.67
N THR A 132 8.27 15.71 -16.39
CA THR A 132 8.17 16.82 -17.34
C THR A 132 9.25 16.64 -18.41
N SER A 133 8.87 16.19 -19.60
CA SER A 133 9.67 16.39 -20.81
C SER A 133 9.76 17.88 -21.10
N ALA A 134 10.90 18.51 -20.78
CA ALA A 134 11.15 19.89 -21.18
C ALA A 134 11.22 19.95 -22.72
N PRO A 135 10.46 20.83 -23.40
CA PRO A 135 10.58 20.98 -24.84
C PRO A 135 11.93 21.62 -25.18
N ALA A 136 12.60 21.07 -26.20
CA ALA A 136 13.83 21.63 -26.73
C ALA A 136 13.59 23.06 -27.23
N LYS A 137 14.35 24.03 -26.70
CA LYS A 137 14.36 25.40 -27.24
C LYS A 137 15.04 25.39 -28.61
N THR A 138 14.26 25.47 -29.67
CA THR A 138 14.74 25.76 -31.02
C THR A 138 15.33 27.18 -31.02
N LYS A 139 16.65 27.30 -31.16
CA LYS A 139 17.29 28.59 -31.43
C LYS A 139 16.99 28.98 -32.88
N THR A 140 16.16 29.99 -33.06
CA THR A 140 16.15 30.80 -34.29
C THR A 140 17.20 31.91 -34.14
N HIS A 141 18.18 31.94 -35.04
CA HIS A 141 18.95 33.15 -35.36
C HIS A 141 19.02 33.26 -36.88
N GLY A 142 18.63 34.45 -37.36
CA GLY A 142 18.73 34.85 -38.76
C GLY A 142 20.12 35.40 -39.09
#